data_AF-A0A097F8N7-F1
#
_entry.id   AF-A0A097F8N7-F1
#
_cell.length_a   1.000
_cell.length_b   1.000
_cell.length_c   1.000
_cell.angle_alpha   90.00
_cell.angle_beta   90.00
_cell.angle_gamma   90.00
#
_symmetry.space_group_name_H-M   'P 1'
#
loop_
_entity.id
_entity.type
_entity.pdbx_description
1 polymer ?
#
loop_
_entity_poly.entity_id
_entity_poly.type
_entity_poly.pdbx_seq_one_letter_code
_entity_poly.pdbx_strand_id
1 'polypeptide(L)'
;MKNWGFDGLDINWEYPSNEREGSDFTRLVQRVRDELDSYAEEHAHGHRFILSIATSVSQEKYKYLELDRLTAVDYINLMGYDFAGQWGTKTGHASNLYRSSQHTNATPFDVASAVQGYVNSGIPANKILLGIPLYGRSFNQTNGLGQVFTPSNGSQWGEPGIWDYNKLPKNGATPLQDNEAHAWFTYQKEGNRSEFITFEVPQSVRDKVAYIKGQGLAGCFFWQASGDKKGNESLISTSFGEFREIDETDNYLNYPTSKYDNIRGVSAKSLGTGSSGC
;
A
#
# COMPACT_ATOMS: atom_id res chain seq x y z
N MET A 1 -18.51 -7.44 5.73
CA MET A 1 -18.34 -8.13 4.45
C MET A 1 -19.69 -8.49 3.80
N LYS A 2 -20.37 -9.57 4.21
CA LYS A 2 -21.54 -10.16 3.51
C LYS A 2 -22.72 -9.24 3.17
N ASN A 3 -22.97 -8.19 3.96
CA ASN A 3 -24.07 -7.26 3.67
C ASN A 3 -23.73 -6.29 2.53
N TRP A 4 -22.45 -6.00 2.32
CA TRP A 4 -22.02 -4.92 1.41
C TRP A 4 -21.45 -5.46 0.09
N GLY A 5 -21.38 -6.79 -0.05
CA GLY A 5 -20.88 -7.43 -1.24
C GLY A 5 -19.37 -7.32 -1.41
N PHE A 6 -18.62 -7.43 -0.31
CA PHE A 6 -17.15 -7.43 -0.34
C PHE A 6 -16.58 -8.85 -0.46
N ASP A 7 -15.49 -8.99 -1.21
CA ASP A 7 -14.76 -10.24 -1.45
C ASP A 7 -13.76 -10.61 -0.35
N GLY A 8 -13.70 -9.82 0.72
CA GLY A 8 -12.73 -10.05 1.78
C GLY A 8 -12.69 -8.97 2.84
N LEU A 9 -11.65 -9.06 3.67
CA LEU A 9 -11.32 -8.12 4.72
C LEU A 9 -9.82 -7.83 4.72
N ASP A 10 -9.45 -6.57 4.94
CA ASP A 10 -8.08 -6.15 5.23
C ASP A 10 -8.02 -5.63 6.67
N ILE A 11 -7.04 -6.09 7.45
CA ILE A 11 -6.84 -5.63 8.82
C ILE A 11 -5.61 -4.73 8.88
N ASN A 12 -5.84 -3.44 9.14
CA ASN A 12 -4.78 -2.46 9.31
C ASN A 12 -4.67 -2.01 10.78
N TRP A 13 -3.89 -2.73 11.59
CA TRP A 13 -3.53 -2.33 12.95
C TRP A 13 -2.13 -1.70 12.91
N GLU A 14 -2.05 -0.38 13.11
CA GLU A 14 -0.79 0.37 13.11
C GLU A 14 -0.43 0.89 14.52
N TYR A 15 0.38 0.20 15.32
CA TYR A 15 0.97 -1.14 15.14
C TYR A 15 0.90 -1.88 16.48
N PRO A 16 0.88 -3.23 16.50
CA PRO A 16 1.17 -3.97 17.73
C PRO A 16 2.47 -3.48 18.37
N SER A 17 2.41 -3.12 19.64
CA SER A 17 3.46 -2.38 20.36
C SER A 17 4.24 -3.23 21.37
N ASN A 18 3.83 -4.47 21.56
CA ASN A 18 4.42 -5.44 22.48
C ASN A 18 4.02 -6.88 22.08
N GLU A 19 4.65 -7.89 22.68
CA GLU A 19 4.46 -9.31 22.36
C GLU A 19 3.01 -9.78 22.60
N ARG A 20 2.33 -9.20 23.60
CA ARG A 20 0.93 -9.51 23.89
C ARG A 20 0.02 -9.01 22.76
N GLU A 21 0.21 -7.78 22.30
CA GLU A 21 -0.52 -7.25 21.14
C GLU A 21 -0.21 -8.02 19.86
N GLY A 22 1.05 -8.44 19.66
CA GLY A 22 1.43 -9.34 18.58
C GLY A 22 0.64 -10.65 18.59
N SER A 23 0.60 -11.32 19.75
CA SER A 23 -0.18 -12.55 19.95
C SER A 23 -1.69 -12.33 19.76
N ASP A 24 -2.22 -11.20 20.24
CA ASP A 24 -3.63 -10.84 20.09
C ASP A 24 -3.97 -10.56 18.61
N PHE A 25 -3.04 -9.97 17.85
CA PHE A 25 -3.19 -9.76 16.42
C PHE A 25 -3.21 -11.09 15.64
N THR A 26 -2.32 -12.04 15.95
CA THR A 26 -2.35 -13.39 15.37
C THR A 26 -3.69 -14.08 15.64
N ARG A 27 -4.21 -14.00 16.86
CA ARG A 27 -5.53 -14.56 17.23
C ARG A 27 -6.66 -13.89 16.47
N LEU A 28 -6.61 -12.57 16.31
CA LEU A 28 -7.60 -11.82 15.54
C LEU A 28 -7.61 -12.29 14.08
N VAL A 29 -6.44 -12.35 13.44
CA VAL A 29 -6.29 -12.81 12.05
C VAL A 29 -6.85 -14.23 11.89
N GLN A 30 -6.49 -15.16 12.78
CA GLN A 30 -7.02 -16.53 12.73
C GLN A 30 -8.55 -16.54 12.91
N ARG A 31 -9.09 -15.79 13.87
CA ARG A 31 -10.53 -15.76 14.10
C ARG A 31 -11.31 -15.20 12.92
N VAL A 32 -10.76 -14.20 12.23
CA VAL A 32 -11.36 -13.66 11.01
C VAL A 32 -11.30 -14.68 9.88
N ARG A 33 -10.18 -15.41 9.71
CA ARG A 33 -10.08 -16.49 8.73
C ARG A 33 -11.12 -17.58 8.96
N ASP A 34 -11.26 -18.04 10.20
CA ASP A 34 -12.24 -19.08 10.58
C ASP A 34 -13.68 -18.64 10.23
N GLU A 35 -14.02 -17.38 10.49
CA GLU A 35 -15.36 -16.84 10.19
C GLU A 35 -15.59 -16.68 8.67
N LEU A 36 -14.58 -16.24 7.92
CA LEU A 36 -14.65 -16.16 6.46
C LEU A 36 -14.83 -17.53 5.83
N ASP A 37 -14.11 -18.55 6.31
CA ASP A 37 -14.19 -19.92 5.82
C ASP A 37 -15.55 -20.56 6.18
N SER A 38 -16.03 -20.36 7.42
CA SER A 38 -17.36 -20.81 7.82
C SER A 38 -18.48 -20.17 6.99
N TYR A 39 -18.38 -18.87 6.70
CA TYR A 39 -19.35 -18.18 5.84
C TYR A 39 -19.31 -18.71 4.40
N ALA A 40 -18.12 -18.96 3.85
CA ALA A 40 -17.98 -19.54 2.53
C ALA A 40 -18.57 -20.95 2.44
N GLU A 41 -18.32 -21.78 3.45
CA GLU A 41 -18.88 -23.12 3.54
C GLU A 41 -20.42 -23.11 3.58
N GLU A 42 -21.05 -22.14 4.24
CA GLU A 42 -22.52 -22.11 4.37
C GLU A 42 -23.22 -21.42 3.18
N HIS A 43 -22.58 -20.42 2.57
CA HIS A 43 -23.26 -19.47 1.68
C HIS A 43 -22.53 -19.11 0.39
N ALA A 44 -21.30 -19.59 0.20
CA ALA A 44 -20.48 -19.30 -0.98
C ALA A 44 -19.61 -20.50 -1.38
N HIS A 45 -20.22 -21.69 -1.49
CA HIS A 45 -19.51 -22.94 -1.77
C HIS A 45 -18.52 -22.81 -2.93
N GLY A 46 -17.26 -23.17 -2.67
CA GLY A 46 -16.19 -23.12 -3.67
C GLY A 46 -15.54 -21.74 -3.84
N HIS A 47 -16.02 -20.70 -3.15
CA HIS A 47 -15.39 -19.39 -3.12
C HIS A 47 -14.54 -19.22 -1.86
N ARG A 48 -13.39 -18.56 -1.96
CA ARG A 48 -12.52 -18.21 -0.83
C ARG A 48 -12.43 -16.70 -0.70
N PHE A 49 -13.04 -16.16 0.36
CA PHE A 49 -12.90 -14.73 0.66
C PHE A 49 -11.48 -14.38 1.09
N ILE A 50 -10.98 -13.24 0.61
CA ILE A 50 -9.63 -12.76 0.84
C ILE A 50 -9.49 -12.23 2.27
N LEU A 51 -8.39 -12.57 2.92
CA LEU A 51 -7.94 -11.94 4.16
C LEU A 51 -6.55 -11.35 3.96
N SER A 52 -6.39 -10.05 4.13
CA SER A 52 -5.08 -9.39 4.09
C SER A 52 -4.81 -8.58 5.35
N ILE A 53 -3.56 -8.17 5.50
CA ILE A 53 -3.13 -7.22 6.54
C ILE A 53 -2.26 -6.13 5.92
N ALA A 54 -2.26 -4.94 6.50
CA ALA A 54 -1.27 -3.91 6.21
C ALA A 54 -0.20 -3.84 7.30
N THR A 55 1.06 -3.64 6.91
CA THR A 55 2.18 -3.65 7.86
C THR A 55 3.34 -2.74 7.43
N SER A 56 4.21 -2.40 8.39
CA SER A 56 5.32 -1.46 8.21
C SER A 56 6.57 -2.12 7.59
N VAL A 57 7.40 -1.30 6.93
CA VAL A 57 8.80 -1.63 6.64
C VAL A 57 9.72 -1.55 7.85
N SER A 58 9.27 -0.93 8.95
CA SER A 58 10.09 -0.69 10.13
C SER A 58 10.21 -1.97 10.97
N GLN A 59 11.43 -2.48 11.11
CA GLN A 59 11.72 -3.65 11.95
C GLN A 59 11.29 -3.43 13.40
N GLU A 60 11.42 -2.20 13.92
CA GLU A 60 10.97 -1.87 15.26
C GLU A 60 9.45 -2.01 15.45
N LYS A 61 8.67 -1.94 14.36
CA LYS A 61 7.23 -2.15 14.37
C LYS A 61 6.87 -3.60 14.13
N TYR A 62 7.41 -4.22 13.08
CA TYR A 62 7.01 -5.58 12.73
C TYR A 62 7.65 -6.67 13.60
N LYS A 63 8.66 -6.37 14.43
CA LYS A 63 9.29 -7.36 15.34
C LYS A 63 8.32 -7.98 16.34
N TYR A 64 7.20 -7.33 16.64
CA TYR A 64 6.17 -7.86 17.53
C TYR A 64 5.17 -8.77 16.81
N LEU A 65 5.13 -8.73 15.47
CA LEU A 65 4.26 -9.62 14.70
C LEU A 65 4.86 -11.03 14.71
N GLU A 66 4.02 -12.03 15.00
CA GLU A 66 4.39 -13.44 14.85
C GLU A 66 4.29 -13.82 13.36
N LEU A 67 5.19 -13.28 12.54
CA LEU A 67 5.12 -13.37 11.07
C LEU A 67 4.99 -14.82 10.57
N ASP A 68 5.72 -15.75 11.16
CA ASP A 68 5.66 -17.20 10.88
C ASP A 68 4.30 -17.83 11.18
N ARG A 69 3.48 -17.20 12.03
CA ARG A 69 2.13 -17.64 12.41
C ARG A 69 1.02 -16.95 11.62
N LEU A 70 1.32 -15.93 10.81
CA LEU A 70 0.36 -15.23 9.96
C LEU A 70 0.07 -15.98 8.64
N THR A 71 0.05 -17.31 8.67
CA THR A 71 -0.17 -18.14 7.48
C THR A 71 -1.59 -18.05 6.91
N ALA A 72 -2.54 -17.63 7.74
CA ALA A 72 -3.96 -17.50 7.43
C ALA A 72 -4.30 -16.35 6.46
N VAL A 73 -3.40 -15.37 6.29
CA VAL A 73 -3.60 -14.27 5.34
C VAL A 73 -3.28 -14.74 3.92
N ASP A 74 -4.03 -14.25 2.95
CA ASP A 74 -3.77 -14.45 1.53
C ASP A 74 -2.67 -13.47 1.07
N TYR A 75 -2.70 -12.22 1.54
CA TYR A 75 -1.69 -11.20 1.22
C TYR A 75 -1.25 -10.36 2.42
N ILE A 76 -0.01 -9.88 2.36
CA ILE A 76 0.57 -8.87 3.24
C ILE A 76 0.84 -7.61 2.43
N ASN A 77 0.08 -6.54 2.71
CA ASN A 77 0.25 -5.21 2.16
C ASN A 77 1.39 -4.50 2.90
N LEU A 78 2.63 -4.65 2.40
CA LEU A 78 3.81 -3.99 2.97
C LEU A 78 3.81 -2.50 2.58
N MET A 79 3.59 -1.61 3.55
CA MET A 79 3.54 -0.16 3.35
C MET A 79 4.93 0.41 3.03
N GLY A 80 5.33 0.32 1.76
CA GLY A 80 6.61 0.75 1.20
C GLY A 80 6.76 2.28 1.09
N TYR A 81 6.25 3.01 2.09
CA TYR A 81 6.23 4.46 2.18
C TYR A 81 6.27 4.95 3.63
N ASP A 82 6.28 6.27 3.82
CA ASP A 82 6.38 6.95 5.12
C ASP A 82 7.67 6.69 5.89
N PHE A 83 8.80 6.62 5.17
CA PHE A 83 10.12 6.40 5.78
C PHE A 83 10.71 7.68 6.39
N ALA A 84 10.30 8.84 5.85
CA ALA A 84 10.69 10.16 6.32
C ALA A 84 9.49 11.10 6.25
N GLY A 85 9.33 11.98 7.24
CA GLY A 85 8.20 12.90 7.32
C GLY A 85 8.37 13.95 8.42
N GLN A 86 7.28 14.65 8.76
CA GLN A 86 7.31 15.76 9.72
C GLN A 86 7.70 15.36 11.15
N TRP A 87 7.62 14.07 11.49
CA TRP A 87 8.06 13.53 12.78
C TRP A 87 9.59 13.46 12.93
N GLY A 88 10.34 13.61 11.83
CA GLY A 88 11.80 13.64 11.83
C GLY A 88 12.38 15.04 11.98
N THR A 89 13.71 15.13 12.04
CA THR A 89 14.45 16.41 12.09
C THR A 89 15.23 16.70 10.80
N LYS A 90 15.33 15.72 9.91
CA LYS A 90 16.03 15.80 8.62
C LYS A 90 15.12 15.35 7.49
N THR A 91 15.36 15.91 6.31
CA THR A 91 14.73 15.42 5.07
C THR A 91 15.26 14.03 4.73
N GLY A 92 14.43 13.25 4.04
CA GLY A 92 14.79 11.93 3.56
C GLY A 92 13.87 11.49 2.44
N HIS A 93 14.21 10.38 1.81
CA HIS A 93 13.32 9.70 0.88
C HIS A 93 12.21 9.02 1.68
N ALA A 94 10.96 9.16 1.23
CA ALA A 94 9.81 8.62 1.96
C ALA A 94 9.43 7.21 1.51
N SER A 95 9.98 6.71 0.40
CA SER A 95 9.56 5.44 -0.22
C SER A 95 10.67 4.79 -1.08
N ASN A 96 11.94 5.04 -0.76
CA ASN A 96 13.09 4.53 -1.53
C ASN A 96 13.15 3.01 -1.59
N LEU A 97 13.59 2.47 -2.73
CA LEU A 97 13.70 1.03 -2.94
C LEU A 97 14.88 0.44 -2.16
N TYR A 98 16.02 1.13 -2.20
CA TYR A 98 17.27 0.73 -1.56
C TYR A 98 17.83 1.83 -0.66
N ARG A 99 18.80 1.49 0.19
CA ARG A 99 19.59 2.49 0.93
C ARG A 99 20.55 3.22 0.01
N SER A 100 20.79 4.50 0.32
CA SER A 100 21.82 5.30 -0.35
C SER A 100 23.07 5.37 0.52
N SER A 101 24.21 4.90 0.00
CA SER A 101 25.50 5.03 0.68
C SER A 101 26.03 6.47 0.64
N GLN A 102 25.62 7.24 -0.37
CA GLN A 102 25.93 8.67 -0.50
C GLN A 102 25.10 9.53 0.46
N HIS A 103 23.90 9.08 0.82
CA HIS A 103 22.96 9.80 1.67
C HIS A 103 22.46 8.93 2.83
N THR A 104 23.38 8.38 3.62
CA THR A 104 23.07 7.43 4.72
C THR A 104 22.04 7.95 5.72
N ASN A 105 22.04 9.26 5.99
CA ASN A 105 21.07 9.90 6.90
C ASN A 105 19.70 10.18 6.26
N ALA A 106 19.52 9.90 4.96
CA ALA A 106 18.33 10.23 4.19
C ALA A 106 17.52 8.98 3.75
N THR A 107 18.03 7.78 4.01
CA THR A 107 17.34 6.50 3.77
C THR A 107 17.28 5.68 5.07
N PRO A 108 16.52 6.13 6.09
CA PRO A 108 16.43 5.44 7.38
C PRO A 108 15.81 4.03 7.26
N PHE A 109 14.95 3.84 6.26
CA PHE A 109 14.35 2.57 5.86
C PHE A 109 14.50 2.39 4.35
N ASP A 110 14.27 1.17 3.86
CA ASP A 110 14.22 0.85 2.44
C ASP A 110 13.34 -0.39 2.23
N VAL A 111 12.72 -0.47 1.05
CA VAL A 111 11.83 -1.58 0.68
C VAL A 111 12.59 -2.91 0.64
N ALA A 112 13.80 -2.93 0.08
CA ALA A 112 14.53 -4.16 -0.15
C ALA A 112 14.89 -4.89 1.15
N SER A 113 15.42 -4.16 2.13
CA SER A 113 15.74 -4.70 3.46
C SER A 113 14.49 -5.19 4.19
N ALA A 114 13.37 -4.46 4.08
CA ALA A 114 12.11 -4.88 4.69
C ALA A 114 11.60 -6.18 4.09
N VAL A 115 11.47 -6.27 2.75
CA VAL A 115 11.03 -7.49 2.06
C VAL A 115 11.89 -8.69 2.45
N GLN A 116 13.22 -8.53 2.46
CA GLN A 116 14.12 -9.60 2.89
C GLN A 116 13.87 -10.01 4.35
N GLY A 117 13.57 -9.07 5.24
CA GLY A 117 13.22 -9.33 6.64
C GLY A 117 11.95 -10.17 6.80
N TYR A 118 10.91 -9.91 6.01
CA TYR A 118 9.67 -10.71 6.01
C TYR A 118 9.91 -12.12 5.46
N VAL A 119 10.65 -12.24 4.34
CA VAL A 119 10.99 -13.53 3.74
C VAL A 119 11.83 -14.37 4.69
N ASN A 120 12.84 -13.77 5.34
CA ASN A 120 13.67 -14.46 6.33
C ASN A 120 12.88 -14.89 7.58
N SER A 121 11.78 -14.21 7.87
CA SER A 121 10.84 -14.56 8.95
C SER A 121 9.80 -15.61 8.54
N GLY A 122 9.92 -16.18 7.34
CA GLY A 122 9.08 -17.29 6.88
C GLY A 122 7.87 -16.91 6.04
N ILE A 123 7.67 -15.62 5.72
CA ILE A 123 6.60 -15.19 4.80
C ILE A 123 6.98 -15.55 3.37
N PRO A 124 6.14 -16.31 2.64
CA PRO A 124 6.36 -16.53 1.21
C PRO A 124 6.35 -15.22 0.43
N ALA A 125 7.35 -15.00 -0.42
CA ALA A 125 7.48 -13.78 -1.22
C ALA A 125 6.22 -13.48 -2.03
N ASN A 126 5.60 -14.51 -2.61
CA ASN A 126 4.37 -14.43 -3.39
C ASN A 126 3.09 -14.13 -2.58
N LYS A 127 3.20 -13.85 -1.28
CA LYS A 127 2.13 -13.25 -0.47
C LYS A 127 2.34 -11.77 -0.20
N ILE A 128 3.50 -11.20 -0.52
CA ILE A 128 3.82 -9.80 -0.20
C ILE A 128 3.42 -8.90 -1.36
N LEU A 129 2.54 -7.93 -1.09
CA LEU A 129 2.20 -6.83 -1.99
C LEU A 129 2.99 -5.59 -1.57
N LEU A 130 3.72 -4.98 -2.50
CA LEU A 130 4.48 -3.76 -2.22
C LEU A 130 3.60 -2.51 -2.33
N GLY A 131 3.51 -1.73 -1.27
CA GLY A 131 2.81 -0.45 -1.23
C GLY A 131 3.58 0.67 -1.91
N ILE A 132 2.88 1.44 -2.74
CA ILE A 132 3.41 2.61 -3.46
C ILE A 132 2.55 3.84 -3.12
N PRO A 133 3.15 4.96 -2.66
CA PRO A 133 2.40 6.15 -2.32
C PRO A 133 1.99 6.94 -3.57
N LEU A 134 0.73 7.37 -3.60
CA LEU A 134 0.17 8.33 -4.57
C LEU A 134 0.16 9.75 -3.99
N TYR A 135 1.17 10.06 -3.19
CA TYR A 135 1.40 11.35 -2.56
C TYR A 135 2.90 11.57 -2.38
N GLY A 136 3.27 12.80 -2.07
CA GLY A 136 4.63 13.18 -1.69
C GLY A 136 4.69 13.75 -0.29
N ARG A 137 5.88 13.69 0.32
CA ARG A 137 6.19 14.33 1.61
C ARG A 137 7.13 15.52 1.39
N SER A 138 6.72 16.67 1.90
CA SER A 138 7.39 17.97 1.73
C SER A 138 8.06 18.46 2.99
N PHE A 139 9.19 19.14 2.84
CA PHE A 139 10.02 19.64 3.92
C PHE A 139 10.51 21.05 3.57
N ASN A 140 10.29 22.02 4.46
CA ASN A 140 10.60 23.41 4.19
C ASN A 140 11.93 23.85 4.83
N GLN A 141 12.49 24.95 4.34
CA GLN A 141 13.68 25.60 4.90
C GLN A 141 14.84 24.62 5.11
N THR A 142 15.07 23.79 4.10
CA THR A 142 16.15 22.80 4.09
C THR A 142 17.18 23.09 3.00
N ASN A 143 18.40 22.58 3.19
CA ASN A 143 19.49 22.66 2.21
C ASN A 143 19.51 21.48 1.24
N GLY A 144 18.50 20.61 1.27
CA GLY A 144 18.36 19.47 0.35
C GLY A 144 18.17 18.16 1.11
N LEU A 145 18.48 17.04 0.45
CA LEU A 145 18.33 15.69 0.98
C LEU A 145 19.26 15.42 2.19
N GLY A 146 18.74 14.77 3.23
CA GLY A 146 19.49 14.44 4.45
C GLY A 146 19.83 15.64 5.36
N GLN A 147 19.27 16.82 5.08
CA GLN A 147 19.55 18.06 5.80
C GLN A 147 18.42 18.41 6.77
N VAL A 148 18.72 19.21 7.79
CA VAL A 148 17.71 19.72 8.72
C VAL A 148 16.64 20.51 7.96
N PHE A 149 15.39 20.44 8.41
CA PHE A 149 14.26 21.18 7.86
C PHE A 149 13.48 21.87 8.99
N THR A 150 12.70 22.88 8.63
CA THR A 150 11.64 23.41 9.48
C THR A 150 10.32 22.78 9.07
N PRO A 151 9.49 22.28 10.01
CA PRO A 151 8.22 21.67 9.67
C PRO A 151 7.37 22.49 8.71
N SER A 152 6.75 21.79 7.75
CA SER A 152 5.93 22.41 6.72
C SER A 152 4.61 22.87 7.30
N ASN A 153 4.19 24.11 6.98
CA ASN A 153 2.87 24.62 7.35
C ASN A 153 1.80 24.30 6.30
N GLY A 154 2.20 23.81 5.11
CA GLY A 154 1.27 23.41 4.06
C GLY A 154 0.76 22.00 4.32
N SER A 155 -0.55 21.80 4.22
CA SER A 155 -1.18 20.50 4.41
C SER A 155 -2.17 20.18 3.31
N GLN A 156 -2.27 18.90 2.99
CA GLN A 156 -3.47 18.30 2.42
C GLN A 156 -4.00 17.27 3.42
N TRP A 157 -5.29 16.99 3.36
CA TRP A 157 -5.97 16.05 4.25
C TRP A 157 -5.89 16.38 5.76
N GLY A 158 -5.55 17.63 6.11
CA GLY A 158 -5.32 18.04 7.50
C GLY A 158 -3.96 17.61 8.05
N GLU A 159 -3.09 16.99 7.25
CA GLU A 159 -1.76 16.53 7.65
C GLU A 159 -0.66 17.42 7.06
N PRO A 160 0.17 18.05 7.90
CA PRO A 160 1.27 18.88 7.44
C PRO A 160 2.26 18.10 6.57
N GLY A 161 2.67 18.71 5.47
CA GLY A 161 3.72 18.21 4.61
C GLY A 161 3.30 17.17 3.59
N ILE A 162 2.02 16.85 3.43
CA ILE A 162 1.54 15.87 2.42
C ILE A 162 0.94 16.58 1.20
N TRP A 163 1.24 16.06 0.00
CA TRP A 163 0.67 16.52 -1.27
C TRP A 163 0.29 15.34 -2.16
N ASP A 164 -0.93 15.31 -2.67
CA ASP A 164 -1.39 14.39 -3.72
C ASP A 164 -0.41 14.37 -4.90
N TYR A 165 -0.08 13.18 -5.41
CA TYR A 165 0.81 13.02 -6.56
C TYR A 165 0.29 13.80 -7.79
N ASN A 166 -1.03 13.91 -7.96
CA ASN A 166 -1.64 14.69 -9.04
C ASN A 166 -1.41 16.21 -8.95
N LYS A 167 -0.80 16.70 -7.86
CA LYS A 167 -0.34 18.08 -7.68
C LYS A 167 1.18 18.22 -7.80
N LEU A 168 1.89 17.12 -8.09
CA LEU A 168 3.34 17.07 -8.17
C LEU A 168 3.80 16.77 -9.61
N PRO A 169 4.98 17.27 -10.02
CA PRO A 169 5.80 18.27 -9.33
C PRO A 169 5.09 19.63 -9.24
N LYS A 170 5.44 20.45 -8.23
CA LYS A 170 4.94 21.82 -8.16
C LYS A 170 5.47 22.66 -9.33
N ASN A 171 4.80 23.76 -9.64
CA ASN A 171 5.17 24.61 -10.77
C ASN A 171 6.66 25.06 -10.67
N GLY A 172 7.38 24.96 -11.78
CA GLY A 172 8.82 25.26 -11.85
C GLY A 172 9.74 24.26 -11.15
N ALA A 173 9.22 23.16 -10.60
CA ALA A 173 10.03 22.12 -9.97
C ALA A 173 10.37 21.03 -10.99
N THR A 174 11.63 20.63 -11.05
CA THR A 174 12.07 19.51 -11.89
C THR A 174 12.39 18.32 -10.98
N PRO A 175 11.81 17.13 -11.22
CA PRO A 175 12.19 15.93 -10.49
C PRO A 175 13.67 15.59 -10.68
N LEU A 176 14.32 15.25 -9.58
CA LEU A 176 15.69 14.78 -9.47
C LEU A 176 15.67 13.34 -8.96
N GLN A 177 16.69 12.57 -9.32
CA GLN A 177 16.83 11.17 -8.94
C GLN A 177 18.03 10.96 -8.03
N ASP A 178 17.83 10.17 -6.97
CA ASP A 178 18.90 9.47 -6.26
C ASP A 178 19.01 8.06 -6.85
N ASN A 179 20.07 7.83 -7.62
CA ASN A 179 20.26 6.59 -8.37
C ASN A 179 20.49 5.37 -7.46
N GLU A 180 21.20 5.54 -6.32
CA GLU A 180 21.44 4.41 -5.41
C GLU A 180 20.14 4.02 -4.68
N ALA A 181 19.35 5.01 -4.26
CA ALA A 181 18.09 4.77 -3.56
C ALA A 181 16.93 4.34 -4.47
N HIS A 182 17.06 4.56 -5.80
CA HIS A 182 15.95 4.55 -6.77
C HIS A 182 14.77 5.42 -6.29
N ALA A 183 15.10 6.62 -5.82
CA ALA A 183 14.13 7.53 -5.22
C ALA A 183 14.14 8.87 -5.95
N TRP A 184 12.97 9.52 -5.97
CA TRP A 184 12.76 10.76 -6.68
C TRP A 184 12.26 11.86 -5.76
N PHE A 185 12.67 13.08 -6.08
CA PHE A 185 12.31 14.26 -5.31
C PHE A 185 12.41 15.53 -6.15
N THR A 186 11.84 16.62 -5.67
CA THR A 186 12.13 17.98 -6.17
C THR A 186 12.82 18.77 -5.07
N TYR A 187 13.75 19.65 -5.45
CA TYR A 187 14.29 20.67 -4.57
C TYR A 187 14.17 22.04 -5.24
N GLN A 188 13.47 22.97 -4.60
CA GLN A 188 13.36 24.35 -5.05
C GLN A 188 13.89 25.31 -3.99
N LYS A 189 14.60 26.35 -4.43
CA LYS A 189 15.09 27.43 -3.57
C LYS A 189 14.86 28.77 -4.24
N GLU A 190 14.14 29.65 -3.56
CA GLU A 190 13.86 31.02 -3.99
C GLU A 190 14.15 31.99 -2.83
N GLY A 191 15.24 32.75 -2.94
CA GLY A 191 15.73 33.59 -1.86
C GLY A 191 15.98 32.77 -0.59
N ASN A 192 15.27 33.12 0.50
CA ASN A 192 15.35 32.44 1.80
C ASN A 192 14.32 31.33 1.96
N ARG A 193 13.51 31.02 0.94
CA ARG A 193 12.56 29.90 0.95
C ARG A 193 13.17 28.73 0.23
N SER A 194 13.04 27.54 0.80
CA SER A 194 13.35 26.29 0.12
C SER A 194 12.33 25.23 0.46
N GLU A 195 12.06 24.34 -0.49
CA GLU A 195 11.16 23.20 -0.33
C GLU A 195 11.79 21.98 -0.99
N PHE A 196 11.80 20.87 -0.25
CA PHE A 196 12.15 19.54 -0.72
C PHE A 196 10.87 18.69 -0.71
N ILE A 197 10.55 17.98 -1.79
CA ILE A 197 9.40 17.06 -1.83
C ILE A 197 9.87 15.73 -2.39
N THR A 198 9.74 14.64 -1.62
CA THR A 198 9.96 13.26 -2.10
C THR A 198 8.64 12.63 -2.48
N PHE A 199 8.59 11.96 -3.63
CA PHE A 199 7.38 11.36 -4.20
C PHE A 199 7.75 10.37 -5.31
N GLU A 200 6.78 9.59 -5.76
CA GLU A 200 6.95 8.65 -6.88
C GLU A 200 6.80 9.34 -8.24
N VAL A 201 7.48 8.80 -9.25
CA VAL A 201 7.28 9.15 -10.66
C VAL A 201 7.07 7.86 -11.45
N PRO A 202 6.59 7.90 -12.71
CA PRO A 202 6.42 6.68 -13.50
C PRO A 202 7.69 5.82 -13.53
N GLN A 203 8.88 6.42 -13.61
CA GLN A 203 10.13 5.67 -13.60
C GLN A 203 10.39 4.91 -12.29
N SER A 204 10.12 5.49 -11.11
CA SER A 204 10.30 4.76 -9.84
C SER A 204 9.31 3.62 -9.69
N VAL A 205 8.10 3.77 -10.24
CA VAL A 205 7.13 2.67 -10.33
C VAL A 205 7.65 1.55 -11.22
N ARG A 206 8.26 1.84 -12.37
CA ARG A 206 8.90 0.81 -13.22
C ARG A 206 9.98 0.06 -12.46
N ASP A 207 10.86 0.79 -11.76
CA ASP A 207 11.93 0.20 -10.97
C ASP A 207 11.37 -0.72 -9.87
N LYS A 208 10.30 -0.29 -9.18
CA LYS A 208 9.60 -1.09 -8.17
C LYS A 208 8.92 -2.32 -8.77
N VAL A 209 8.28 -2.23 -9.94
CA VAL A 209 7.70 -3.40 -10.62
C VAL A 209 8.78 -4.39 -11.06
N ALA A 210 9.91 -3.90 -11.58
CA ALA A 210 11.07 -4.74 -11.88
C ALA A 210 11.57 -5.48 -10.62
N TYR A 211 11.65 -4.78 -9.48
CA TYR A 211 12.00 -5.39 -8.20
C TYR A 211 10.98 -6.44 -7.75
N ILE A 212 9.68 -6.13 -7.78
CA ILE A 212 8.60 -7.06 -7.42
C ILE A 212 8.72 -8.34 -8.23
N LYS A 213 8.90 -8.23 -9.55
CA LYS A 213 9.10 -9.39 -10.44
C LYS A 213 10.36 -10.16 -10.10
N GLY A 214 11.48 -9.46 -9.90
CA GLY A 214 12.77 -10.07 -9.57
C GLY A 214 12.79 -10.82 -8.24
N GLN A 215 11.99 -10.39 -7.27
CA GLN A 215 11.87 -11.04 -5.96
C GLN A 215 10.70 -12.05 -5.86
N GLY A 216 9.91 -12.20 -6.93
CA GLY A 216 8.73 -13.06 -6.93
C GLY A 216 7.64 -12.61 -5.93
N LEU A 217 7.48 -11.29 -5.75
CA LEU A 217 6.43 -10.73 -4.91
C LEU A 217 5.07 -10.85 -5.58
N ALA A 218 3.98 -10.77 -4.80
CA ALA A 218 2.61 -10.94 -5.28
C ALA A 218 2.15 -9.82 -6.23
N GLY A 219 2.76 -8.64 -6.15
CA GLY A 219 2.33 -7.45 -6.89
C GLY A 219 2.53 -6.16 -6.08
N CYS A 220 1.71 -5.15 -6.34
CA CYS A 220 1.71 -3.88 -5.62
C CYS A 220 0.30 -3.41 -5.25
N PHE A 221 0.21 -2.55 -4.25
CA PHE A 221 -0.99 -1.76 -3.96
C PHE A 221 -0.63 -0.27 -3.85
N PHE A 222 -1.63 0.61 -3.88
CA PHE A 222 -1.43 2.05 -3.86
C PHE A 222 -2.20 2.75 -2.74
N TRP A 223 -1.57 3.73 -2.11
CA TRP A 223 -2.22 4.64 -1.15
C TRP A 223 -2.12 6.09 -1.62
N GLN A 224 -3.19 6.79 -2.01
CA GLN A 224 -4.53 6.25 -2.29
C GLN A 224 -5.06 6.82 -3.61
N ALA A 225 -6.06 6.15 -4.18
CA ALA A 225 -6.50 6.31 -5.57
C ALA A 225 -6.74 7.76 -6.03
N SER A 226 -7.29 8.65 -5.19
CA SER A 226 -7.56 10.04 -5.57
C SER A 226 -6.29 10.85 -5.83
N GLY A 227 -5.15 10.41 -5.30
CA GLY A 227 -3.86 11.05 -5.47
C GLY A 227 -3.24 10.81 -6.85
N ASP A 228 -3.71 9.81 -7.62
CA ASP A 228 -3.09 9.48 -8.91
C ASP A 228 -3.37 10.52 -10.01
N LYS A 229 -2.46 10.59 -10.98
CA LYS A 229 -2.67 11.30 -12.24
C LYS A 229 -3.45 10.43 -13.23
N LYS A 230 -3.80 11.02 -14.37
CA LYS A 230 -4.43 10.34 -15.51
C LYS A 230 -3.44 10.17 -16.67
N GLY A 231 -3.75 9.26 -17.59
CA GLY A 231 -2.96 9.05 -18.81
C GLY A 231 -1.56 8.55 -18.53
N ASN A 232 -0.58 8.97 -19.34
CA ASN A 232 0.79 8.46 -19.29
C ASN A 232 1.57 8.81 -18.00
N GLU A 233 1.03 9.70 -17.17
CA GLU A 233 1.61 10.01 -15.87
C GLU A 233 0.95 9.23 -14.71
N SER A 234 -0.11 8.45 -14.95
CA SER A 234 -0.72 7.62 -13.91
C SER A 234 0.28 6.57 -13.42
N LEU A 235 0.50 6.54 -12.11
CA LEU A 235 1.37 5.55 -11.47
C LEU A 235 0.72 4.17 -11.47
N ILE A 236 -0.60 4.10 -11.30
CA ILE A 236 -1.36 2.86 -11.39
C ILE A 236 -1.31 2.29 -12.81
N SER A 237 -1.52 3.14 -13.83
CA SER A 237 -1.46 2.69 -15.23
C SER A 237 -0.04 2.29 -15.62
N THR A 238 0.96 2.98 -15.07
CA THR A 238 2.37 2.60 -15.26
C THR A 238 2.64 1.21 -14.70
N SER A 239 2.23 0.91 -13.46
CA SER A 239 2.47 -0.42 -12.89
C SER A 239 1.75 -1.51 -13.67
N PHE A 240 0.49 -1.30 -14.05
CA PHE A 240 -0.28 -2.23 -14.88
C PHE A 240 0.43 -2.52 -16.21
N GLY A 241 0.90 -1.48 -16.91
CA GLY A 241 1.64 -1.63 -18.16
C GLY A 241 2.95 -2.42 -18.03
N GLU A 242 3.63 -2.32 -16.88
CA GLU A 242 4.85 -3.08 -16.60
C GLU A 242 4.56 -4.52 -16.18
N PHE A 243 3.46 -4.79 -15.44
CA PHE A 243 3.07 -6.16 -15.10
C PHE A 243 2.65 -6.96 -16.32
N ARG A 244 1.86 -6.35 -17.23
CA ARG A 244 1.25 -6.93 -18.45
C ARG A 244 0.16 -7.98 -18.21
N GLU A 245 0.07 -8.51 -17.00
CA GLU A 245 -0.94 -9.48 -16.56
C GLU A 245 -1.41 -9.07 -15.17
N ILE A 246 -2.64 -9.46 -14.81
CA ILE A 246 -3.21 -9.23 -13.49
C ILE A 246 -3.75 -10.54 -12.94
N ASP A 247 -3.99 -10.57 -11.63
CA ASP A 247 -4.78 -11.64 -11.02
C ASP A 247 -6.13 -11.76 -11.72
N GLU A 248 -6.46 -12.97 -12.19
CA GLU A 248 -7.69 -13.31 -12.90
C GLU A 248 -8.72 -13.96 -11.97
N THR A 249 -8.51 -13.94 -10.65
CA THR A 249 -9.45 -14.48 -9.67
C THR A 249 -10.81 -13.80 -9.79
N ASP A 250 -11.84 -14.61 -10.06
CA ASP A 250 -13.23 -14.13 -10.13
C ASP A 250 -13.70 -13.58 -8.77
N ASN A 251 -14.40 -12.45 -8.83
CA ASN A 251 -15.09 -11.91 -7.66
C ASN A 251 -16.35 -12.72 -7.32
N TYR A 252 -16.89 -12.49 -6.12
CA TYR A 252 -18.12 -13.11 -5.66
C TYR A 252 -19.28 -12.12 -5.74
N LEU A 253 -20.35 -12.50 -6.43
CA LEU A 253 -21.52 -11.63 -6.69
C LEU A 253 -22.80 -12.08 -5.97
N ASN A 254 -22.82 -13.27 -5.37
CA ASN A 254 -24.03 -13.87 -4.83
C ASN A 254 -24.06 -13.82 -3.30
N TYR A 255 -24.63 -12.77 -2.70
CA TYR A 255 -24.68 -12.60 -1.24
C TYR A 255 -26.06 -12.90 -0.65
N PRO A 256 -26.52 -14.17 -0.57
CA PRO A 256 -27.91 -14.52 -0.26
C PRO A 256 -28.36 -14.10 1.14
N THR A 257 -27.41 -13.84 2.05
CA THR A 257 -27.66 -13.42 3.43
C THR A 257 -27.52 -11.92 3.64
N SER A 258 -27.32 -11.12 2.59
CA SER A 258 -27.24 -9.67 2.75
C SER A 258 -28.57 -9.13 3.28
N LYS A 259 -28.51 -8.23 4.27
CA LYS A 259 -29.70 -7.54 4.79
C LYS A 259 -30.28 -6.51 3.82
N TYR A 260 -29.56 -6.18 2.74
CA TYR A 260 -29.98 -5.20 1.74
C TYR A 260 -30.48 -5.91 0.48
N ASP A 261 -31.74 -5.70 0.11
CA ASP A 261 -32.38 -6.43 -0.99
C ASP A 261 -31.72 -6.18 -2.35
N ASN A 262 -31.17 -4.98 -2.57
CA ASN A 262 -30.43 -4.64 -3.77
C ASN A 262 -29.04 -5.31 -3.86
N ILE A 263 -28.48 -5.78 -2.75
CA ILE A 263 -27.19 -6.50 -2.71
C ILE A 263 -27.39 -8.02 -2.69
N ARG A 264 -28.46 -8.49 -2.05
CA ARG A 264 -28.74 -9.92 -1.85
C ARG A 264 -28.84 -10.71 -3.17
N GLY A 265 -29.04 -10.01 -4.28
CA GLY A 265 -29.38 -10.58 -5.56
C GLY A 265 -30.82 -11.07 -5.54
N VAL A 266 -31.56 -10.84 -6.63
CA VAL A 266 -32.86 -11.48 -6.79
C VAL A 266 -32.55 -12.96 -7.00
N SER A 267 -33.03 -13.83 -6.11
CA SER A 267 -32.81 -15.28 -6.28
C SER A 267 -33.23 -15.67 -7.70
N ALA A 268 -32.44 -16.51 -8.37
CA ALA A 268 -32.73 -17.00 -9.72
C ALA A 268 -34.12 -17.70 -9.86
N LYS A 269 -34.91 -17.80 -8.78
CA LYS A 269 -36.29 -18.26 -8.77
C LYS A 269 -37.33 -17.21 -9.22
N SER A 270 -36.98 -15.94 -9.47
CA SER A 270 -37.98 -14.94 -9.92
C SER A 270 -38.08 -14.76 -11.44
N LEU A 271 -37.29 -15.50 -12.24
CA LEU A 271 -37.40 -15.50 -13.71
C LEU A 271 -38.17 -16.72 -14.23
N GLY A 272 -39.23 -17.11 -13.51
CA GLY A 272 -40.15 -18.19 -13.86
C GLY A 272 -41.43 -17.68 -14.53
N THR A 273 -41.53 -17.95 -15.84
CA THR A 273 -42.75 -18.08 -16.66
C THR A 273 -43.75 -16.91 -16.65
N GLY A 274 -43.44 -15.86 -17.40
CA GLY A 274 -44.49 -15.07 -18.07
C GLY A 274 -45.09 -15.91 -19.19
N SER A 275 -46.20 -16.59 -18.90
CA SER A 275 -47.01 -17.25 -19.92
C SER A 275 -47.56 -16.20 -20.89
N SER A 276 -47.12 -16.27 -22.14
CA SER A 276 -47.86 -15.72 -23.28
C SER A 276 -49.19 -16.47 -23.41
N GLY A 277 -50.28 -15.84 -22.96
CA GLY A 277 -51.65 -16.23 -23.26
C GLY A 277 -52.27 -15.22 -24.21
N CYS A 278 -52.95 -15.74 -25.24
CA CYS A 278 -53.59 -15.07 -26.37
C CYS A 278 -54.40 -13.81 -26.05
#